data_AF-A0AAN9XHU1-F1
#
_entry.id   AF-A0AAN9XHU1-F1
#
_cell.length_a   1.000
_cell.length_b   1.000
_cell.length_c   1.000
_cell.angle_alpha   90.00
_cell.angle_beta   90.00
_cell.angle_gamma   90.00
#
_symmetry.space_group_name_H-M   'P 1'
#
loop_
_entity.id
_entity.type
_entity.pdbx_description
1 polymer ?
#
loop_
_entity_poly.entity_id
_entity_poly.type
_entity_poly.pdbx_seq_one_letter_code
_entity_poly.pdbx_strand_id
1 'polypeptide(L)'
;MLEMHPMSLPDTMAPHPDEALVKGKIVLCDEFQGTTAVGLVSGAAGILIRTLSPKDVANTFALPAVILSQKDGTIIKTYINLTSNPTAIIFKSNESKDWLSPSVASFSSRGPNAITSDILKPDIAAPGVDILAAWSPNSPISMVIGDERKTKYNIISGTSMACPHVTAVAAYVKSFHPDWSPAAIKSAIMTTGN
;
A
#
# COMPACT_ATOMS: atom_id res chain seq x y z
N MET A 1 14.60 12.97 -17.32
CA MET A 1 15.26 11.68 -17.07
C MET A 1 16.24 11.87 -15.93
N LEU A 2 16.30 10.94 -14.99
CA LEU A 2 17.22 10.96 -13.85
C LEU A 2 18.17 9.76 -13.95
N GLU A 3 19.42 9.94 -13.52
CA GLU A 3 20.42 8.86 -13.45
C GLU A 3 20.00 7.79 -12.44
N MET A 4 20.29 6.54 -12.73
CA MET A 4 19.97 5.39 -11.87
C MET A 4 21.20 4.86 -11.14
N HIS A 5 20.98 4.36 -9.92
CA HIS A 5 22.02 3.71 -9.13
C HIS A 5 21.51 2.41 -8.49
N PRO A 6 22.25 1.29 -8.59
CA PRO A 6 21.90 0.07 -7.88
C PRO A 6 22.32 0.17 -6.41
N MET A 7 21.51 -0.35 -5.48
CA MET A 7 21.86 -0.48 -4.07
C MET A 7 21.79 -1.94 -3.64
N SER A 8 22.82 -2.41 -2.93
CA SER A 8 22.86 -3.77 -2.38
C SER A 8 22.45 -3.77 -0.91
N LEU A 9 21.82 -4.87 -0.47
CA LEU A 9 21.17 -5.05 0.83
C LEU A 9 22.02 -4.92 2.13
N PRO A 10 23.36 -4.76 2.14
CA PRO A 10 24.01 -4.30 3.36
C PRO A 10 23.71 -2.83 3.71
N ASP A 11 23.39 -2.00 2.71
CA ASP A 11 23.31 -0.53 2.86
C ASP A 11 21.96 -0.03 3.43
N THR A 12 20.97 -0.92 3.57
CA THR A 12 19.69 -0.60 4.23
C THR A 12 19.73 -0.80 5.75
N MET A 13 20.78 -1.46 6.27
CA MET A 13 21.01 -1.66 7.72
C MET A 13 21.98 -0.62 8.31
N ALA A 14 22.67 0.15 7.47
CA ALA A 14 23.37 1.35 7.88
C ALA A 14 22.38 2.54 7.85
N PRO A 15 22.44 3.51 8.77
CA PRO A 15 21.41 4.55 8.89
C PRO A 15 21.23 5.38 7.61
N HIS A 16 22.21 5.43 6.71
CA HIS A 16 22.12 6.19 5.47
C HIS A 16 22.99 5.48 4.41
N PRO A 17 22.49 5.19 3.20
CA PRO A 17 23.39 5.00 2.07
C PRO A 17 24.28 6.24 1.95
N ASP A 18 25.51 6.10 1.47
CA ASP A 18 26.41 7.25 1.27
C ASP A 18 25.67 8.31 0.46
N GLU A 19 25.31 9.43 1.11
CA GLU A 19 24.46 10.46 0.53
C GLU A 19 25.04 10.93 -0.80
N ALA A 20 26.37 10.96 -0.92
CA ALA A 20 27.06 11.37 -2.13
C ALA A 20 26.77 10.46 -3.34
N LEU A 21 26.50 9.16 -3.14
CA LEU A 21 26.25 8.20 -4.21
C LEU A 21 24.80 8.24 -4.72
N VAL A 22 23.86 8.62 -3.86
CA VAL A 22 22.42 8.53 -4.14
C VAL A 22 21.75 9.88 -4.40
N LYS A 23 22.40 10.99 -4.01
CA LYS A 23 21.84 12.33 -4.13
C LYS A 23 21.45 12.66 -5.57
N GLY A 24 20.18 13.01 -5.77
CA GLY A 24 19.65 13.37 -7.08
C GLY A 24 19.42 12.19 -8.04
N LYS A 25 19.65 10.94 -7.62
CA LYS A 25 19.50 9.73 -8.45
C LYS A 25 18.24 8.95 -8.13
N ILE A 26 17.85 8.07 -9.06
CA ILE A 26 16.84 7.03 -8.83
C ILE A 26 17.55 5.76 -8.31
N VAL A 27 17.15 5.29 -7.14
CA VAL A 27 17.80 4.15 -6.48
C VAL A 27 16.98 2.88 -6.69
N LEU A 28 17.62 1.77 -7.07
CA LEU A 28 17.02 0.44 -7.07
C LEU A 28 17.31 -0.29 -5.75
N CYS A 29 16.27 -0.58 -4.99
CA CYS A 29 16.30 -1.36 -3.75
C CYS A 29 15.81 -2.80 -3.99
N ASP A 30 16.53 -3.77 -3.46
CA ASP A 30 16.24 -5.20 -3.67
C ASP A 30 15.11 -5.74 -2.77
N GLU A 31 14.68 -5.00 -1.74
CA GLU A 31 13.60 -5.43 -0.83
C GLU A 31 12.74 -4.25 -0.34
N PHE A 32 11.47 -4.54 -0.06
CA PHE A 32 10.53 -3.59 0.56
C PHE A 32 10.56 -3.70 2.09
N GLN A 33 11.05 -2.66 2.76
CA GLN A 33 11.13 -2.58 4.22
C GLN A 33 10.03 -1.69 4.85
N GLY A 34 8.97 -1.40 4.09
CA GLY A 34 7.90 -0.49 4.50
C GLY A 34 8.09 0.93 3.98
N THR A 35 7.00 1.70 3.93
CA THR A 35 7.00 3.07 3.38
C THR A 35 7.80 4.06 4.23
N THR A 36 7.94 3.80 5.53
CA THR A 36 8.65 4.65 6.50
C THR A 36 10.17 4.44 6.51
N ALA A 37 10.65 3.27 6.09
CA ALA A 37 12.08 3.00 5.93
C ALA A 37 12.67 3.75 4.72
N VAL A 38 11.82 4.14 3.78
CA VAL A 38 12.16 4.84 2.55
C VAL A 38 12.13 6.36 2.82
N GLY A 39 13.10 6.83 3.60
CA GLY A 39 13.15 8.21 4.09
C GLY A 39 13.65 9.25 3.07
N LEU A 40 13.17 10.49 3.24
CA LEU A 40 13.71 11.70 2.58
C LEU A 40 15.22 11.90 2.84
N VAL A 41 15.75 11.32 3.93
CA VAL A 41 17.09 11.59 4.47
C VAL A 41 18.23 11.13 3.54
N SER A 42 17.93 10.32 2.52
CA SER A 42 18.94 9.87 1.55
C SER A 42 19.31 10.92 0.48
N GLY A 43 18.47 11.94 0.24
CA GLY A 43 18.67 12.88 -0.86
C GLY A 43 18.41 12.29 -2.27
N ALA A 44 17.91 11.06 -2.34
CA ALA A 44 17.51 10.41 -3.60
C ALA A 44 16.36 11.17 -4.28
N ALA A 45 16.36 11.17 -5.62
CA ALA A 45 15.30 11.79 -6.42
C ALA A 45 14.12 10.85 -6.70
N GLY A 46 14.29 9.54 -6.51
CA GLY A 46 13.23 8.55 -6.65
C GLY A 46 13.71 7.13 -6.33
N ILE A 47 12.78 6.20 -6.14
CA ILE A 47 13.10 4.86 -5.62
C ILE A 47 12.32 3.78 -6.35
N LEU A 48 13.02 2.73 -6.77
CA LEU A 48 12.46 1.52 -7.35
C LEU A 48 12.63 0.40 -6.34
N ILE A 49 11.55 -0.26 -5.94
CA ILE A 49 11.59 -1.26 -4.88
C ILE A 49 11.16 -2.60 -5.44
N ARG A 50 12.05 -3.58 -5.42
CA ARG A 50 11.71 -4.96 -5.76
C ARG A 50 11.00 -5.62 -4.59
N THR A 51 9.93 -6.37 -4.86
CA THR A 51 9.22 -7.11 -3.82
C THR A 51 8.89 -8.53 -4.24
N LEU A 52 8.87 -9.42 -3.24
CA LEU A 52 8.30 -10.77 -3.32
C LEU A 52 6.83 -10.80 -2.90
N SER A 53 6.35 -9.75 -2.23
CA SER A 53 4.97 -9.65 -1.77
C SER A 53 4.01 -9.43 -2.93
N PRO A 54 2.74 -9.87 -2.80
CA PRO A 54 1.69 -9.49 -3.72
C PRO A 54 1.63 -7.97 -3.91
N LYS A 55 1.44 -7.53 -5.16
CA LYS A 55 1.26 -6.11 -5.51
C LYS A 55 -0.24 -5.79 -5.58
N ASP A 56 -0.97 -6.18 -4.54
CA ASP A 56 -2.42 -6.06 -4.43
C ASP A 56 -2.85 -4.82 -3.61
N VAL A 57 -1.89 -3.96 -3.27
CA VAL A 57 -2.11 -2.68 -2.58
C VAL A 57 -1.21 -1.59 -3.15
N ALA A 58 -1.73 -0.36 -3.27
CA ALA A 58 -0.91 0.80 -3.52
C ALA A 58 -0.30 1.34 -2.21
N ASN A 59 0.92 1.86 -2.30
CA ASN A 59 1.62 2.48 -1.18
C ASN A 59 1.99 3.93 -1.52
N THR A 60 1.81 4.83 -0.56
CA THR A 60 2.22 6.23 -0.69
C THR A 60 3.61 6.42 -0.08
N PHE A 61 4.54 6.94 -0.87
CA PHE A 61 5.93 7.20 -0.46
C PHE A 61 6.20 8.70 -0.39
N ALA A 62 7.19 9.09 0.42
CA ALA A 62 7.63 10.48 0.54
C ALA A 62 8.37 11.00 -0.72
N LEU A 63 8.91 10.08 -1.53
CA LEU A 63 9.57 10.35 -2.81
C LEU A 63 8.83 9.67 -3.96
N PRO A 64 9.04 10.08 -5.23
CA PRO A 64 8.57 9.33 -6.39
C PRO A 64 9.07 7.88 -6.31
N ALA A 65 8.15 6.91 -6.31
CA ALA A 65 8.52 5.52 -6.11
C ALA A 65 7.66 4.54 -6.91
N VAL A 66 8.24 3.37 -7.22
CA VAL A 66 7.55 2.27 -7.91
C VAL A 66 7.90 0.95 -7.23
N ILE A 67 6.88 0.16 -6.90
CA ILE A 67 7.05 -1.23 -6.48
C ILE A 67 7.06 -2.13 -7.72
N LEU A 68 8.15 -2.87 -7.89
CA LEU A 68 8.43 -3.74 -9.03
C LEU A 68 8.23 -5.21 -8.66
N SER A 69 7.79 -6.00 -9.64
CA SER A 69 7.86 -7.46 -9.49
C SER A 69 9.33 -7.91 -9.48
N GLN A 70 9.62 -9.11 -8.99
CA GLN A 70 10.99 -9.63 -9.08
C GLN A 70 11.51 -9.74 -10.51
N LYS A 71 10.62 -10.07 -11.45
CA LYS A 71 10.95 -10.16 -12.87
C LYS A 71 11.37 -8.80 -13.41
N ASP A 72 10.55 -7.77 -13.22
CA ASP A 72 10.82 -6.41 -13.71
C ASP A 72 12.05 -5.82 -13.03
N GLY A 73 12.19 -6.07 -11.72
CA GLY A 73 13.35 -5.69 -10.94
C GLY A 73 14.67 -6.27 -11.47
N THR A 74 14.65 -7.55 -11.87
CA THR A 74 15.83 -8.21 -12.45
C THR A 74 16.18 -7.61 -13.81
N ILE A 75 15.19 -7.35 -14.66
CA ILE A 75 15.39 -6.69 -15.96
C ILE A 75 16.03 -5.31 -15.78
N ILE A 76 15.51 -4.51 -14.84
CA ILE A 76 16.06 -3.18 -14.54
C ILE A 76 17.47 -3.27 -13.96
N LYS A 77 17.74 -4.22 -13.06
CA LYS A 77 19.08 -4.45 -12.51
C LYS A 77 20.09 -4.79 -13.61
N THR A 78 19.70 -5.63 -14.57
CA THR A 78 20.53 -5.92 -15.74
C THR A 78 20.76 -4.68 -16.60
N TYR A 79 19.73 -3.88 -16.86
CA TYR A 79 19.86 -2.61 -17.61
C TYR A 79 20.87 -1.65 -16.97
N ILE A 80 20.80 -1.48 -15.64
CA ILE A 80 21.73 -0.62 -14.87
C ILE A 80 23.17 -1.11 -15.04
N ASN A 81 23.41 -2.43 -14.95
CA ASN A 81 24.76 -2.99 -15.01
C ASN A 81 25.38 -2.97 -16.42
N LEU A 82 24.56 -2.98 -17.48
CA LEU A 82 25.03 -3.01 -18.86
C LEU A 82 25.18 -1.63 -19.51
N THR A 83 24.74 -0.57 -18.82
CA THR A 83 24.69 0.80 -19.37
C THR A 83 25.61 1.71 -18.58
N SER A 84 26.51 2.44 -19.23
CA SER A 84 27.45 3.33 -18.53
C SER A 84 26.79 4.55 -17.87
N ASN A 85 25.61 4.97 -18.35
CA ASN A 85 24.83 6.07 -17.77
C ASN A 85 23.33 5.72 -17.83
N PRO A 86 22.84 4.82 -16.95
CA PRO A 86 21.46 4.38 -16.96
C PRO A 86 20.55 5.51 -16.48
N THR A 87 19.44 5.73 -17.18
CA THR A 87 18.47 6.77 -16.81
C THR A 87 17.04 6.25 -16.83
N ALA A 88 16.16 6.85 -16.03
CA ALA A 88 14.75 6.51 -15.99
C ALA A 88 13.84 7.73 -15.71
N ILE A 89 12.54 7.50 -15.86
CA ILE A 89 11.47 8.42 -15.47
C ILE A 89 10.46 7.62 -14.64
N ILE A 90 10.14 8.13 -13.45
CA ILE A 90 9.00 7.64 -12.66
C ILE A 90 7.80 8.50 -13.03
N PHE A 91 6.79 7.89 -13.63
CA PHE A 91 5.55 8.58 -14.00
C PHE A 91 4.62 8.71 -12.78
N LYS A 92 3.68 9.66 -12.88
CA LYS A 92 2.56 9.77 -11.95
C LYS A 92 1.70 8.50 -12.04
N SER A 93 1.20 8.03 -10.90
CA SER A 93 0.26 6.91 -10.83
C SER A 93 -1.00 7.16 -11.68
N ASN A 94 -1.50 6.10 -12.31
CA ASN A 94 -2.80 6.07 -12.97
C ASN A 94 -3.65 4.94 -12.41
N GLU A 95 -4.96 5.05 -12.58
CA GLU A 95 -5.89 3.98 -12.30
C GLU A 95 -5.92 2.95 -13.45
N SER A 96 -6.15 1.69 -13.08
CA SER A 96 -6.38 0.63 -14.06
C SER A 96 -7.51 -0.27 -13.58
N LYS A 97 -8.20 -0.90 -14.52
CA LYS A 97 -9.27 -1.84 -14.20
C LYS A 97 -8.66 -3.19 -13.86
N ASP A 98 -8.82 -3.61 -12.61
CA ASP A 98 -8.52 -4.98 -12.19
C ASP A 98 -9.73 -5.89 -12.47
N TRP A 99 -9.55 -6.81 -13.41
CA TRP A 99 -10.58 -7.78 -13.80
C TRP A 99 -10.74 -8.92 -12.79
N LEU A 100 -9.82 -9.06 -11.83
CA LEU A 100 -9.87 -10.07 -10.77
C LEU A 100 -10.57 -9.57 -9.50
N SER A 101 -11.05 -8.32 -9.49
CA SER A 101 -11.80 -7.74 -8.37
C SER A 101 -13.26 -8.24 -8.32
N PRO A 102 -13.83 -8.49 -7.11
CA PRO A 102 -13.22 -8.37 -5.80
C PRO A 102 -12.36 -9.59 -5.44
N SER A 103 -11.24 -9.35 -4.75
CA SER A 103 -10.40 -10.39 -4.17
C SER A 103 -10.03 -10.06 -2.73
N VAL A 104 -9.73 -11.08 -1.93
CA VAL A 104 -9.30 -10.89 -0.53
C VAL A 104 -7.83 -10.47 -0.51
N ALA A 105 -7.56 -9.26 -0.06
CA ALA A 105 -6.21 -8.71 0.04
C ALA A 105 -5.28 -9.58 0.89
N SER A 106 -4.01 -9.62 0.51
CA SER A 106 -2.94 -10.41 1.13
C SER A 106 -2.77 -10.13 2.62
N PHE A 107 -2.94 -8.87 3.04
CA PHE A 107 -2.85 -8.47 4.44
C PHE A 107 -4.08 -8.82 5.29
N SER A 108 -5.21 -9.19 4.66
CA SER A 108 -6.45 -9.45 5.40
C SER A 108 -6.29 -10.70 6.26
N SER A 109 -6.47 -10.54 7.58
CA SER A 109 -6.39 -11.65 8.52
C SER A 109 -7.39 -12.75 8.16
N ARG A 110 -6.96 -14.00 8.36
CA ARG A 110 -7.72 -15.20 8.03
C ARG A 110 -8.12 -15.95 9.31
N GLY A 111 -9.25 -16.63 9.26
CA GLY A 111 -9.62 -17.62 10.26
C GLY A 111 -8.78 -18.92 10.16
N PRO A 112 -9.15 -19.95 10.93
CA PRO A 112 -10.36 -20.06 11.76
C PRO A 112 -10.30 -19.20 13.03
N ASN A 113 -11.43 -19.09 13.73
CA ASN A 113 -11.50 -18.41 15.02
C ASN A 113 -10.74 -19.20 16.09
N ALA A 114 -9.68 -18.60 16.65
CA ALA A 114 -8.81 -19.24 17.63
C ALA A 114 -9.46 -19.46 19.02
N ILE A 115 -10.54 -18.74 19.32
CA ILE A 115 -11.24 -18.83 20.62
C ILE A 115 -12.36 -19.87 20.56
N THR A 116 -13.11 -19.87 19.45
CA THR A 116 -14.24 -20.78 19.25
C THR A 116 -14.23 -21.27 17.81
N SER A 117 -13.60 -22.42 17.59
CA SER A 117 -13.36 -22.99 16.25
C SER A 117 -14.64 -23.20 15.44
N ASP A 118 -15.76 -23.48 16.12
CA ASP A 118 -17.05 -23.75 15.50
C ASP A 118 -17.75 -22.48 14.96
N ILE A 119 -17.23 -21.29 15.30
CA ILE A 119 -17.73 -20.01 14.81
C ILE A 119 -16.76 -19.45 13.77
N LEU A 120 -17.13 -19.57 12.48
CA LEU A 120 -16.31 -19.10 11.36
C LEU A 120 -16.04 -17.59 11.41
N LYS A 121 -14.82 -17.21 11.00
CA LYS A 121 -14.36 -15.82 10.85
C LYS A 121 -13.43 -15.67 9.64
N PRO A 122 -13.39 -14.49 8.98
CA PRO A 122 -14.25 -13.31 9.21
C PRO A 122 -15.71 -13.53 8.78
N ASP A 123 -16.61 -12.63 9.17
CA ASP A 123 -18.05 -12.76 8.87
C ASP A 123 -18.43 -12.28 7.45
N ILE A 124 -17.78 -11.23 6.96
CA ILE A 124 -18.09 -10.58 5.68
C ILE A 124 -16.85 -9.83 5.16
N ALA A 125 -16.73 -9.70 3.84
CA ALA A 125 -15.72 -8.85 3.19
C ALA A 125 -16.36 -7.56 2.66
N ALA A 126 -15.57 -6.48 2.58
CA ALA A 126 -16.00 -5.20 2.02
C ALA A 126 -14.80 -4.46 1.42
N PRO A 127 -15.01 -3.42 0.59
CA PRO A 127 -13.93 -2.64 -0.01
C PRO A 127 -13.01 -2.03 1.05
N GLY A 128 -11.74 -2.45 1.05
CA GLY A 128 -10.73 -1.98 2.00
C GLY A 128 -9.36 -1.74 1.38
N VAL A 129 -9.23 -1.85 0.06
CA VAL A 129 -7.98 -1.59 -0.67
C VAL A 129 -8.14 -0.29 -1.44
N ASP A 130 -7.12 0.56 -1.36
CA ASP A 130 -6.95 1.82 -2.09
C ASP A 130 -8.19 2.74 -1.96
N ILE A 131 -8.69 2.88 -0.74
CA ILE A 131 -9.86 3.70 -0.43
C ILE A 131 -9.44 5.16 -0.27
N LEU A 132 -9.99 6.02 -1.13
CA LEU A 132 -9.87 7.47 -1.03
C LEU A 132 -10.84 8.01 0.04
N ALA A 133 -10.31 8.62 1.10
CA ALA A 133 -11.12 9.20 2.17
C ALA A 133 -10.52 10.52 2.69
N ALA A 134 -11.27 11.24 3.53
CA ALA A 134 -10.82 12.48 4.13
C ALA A 134 -9.55 12.27 4.98
N TRP A 135 -8.67 13.26 4.95
CA TRP A 135 -7.38 13.21 5.65
C TRP A 135 -7.09 14.55 6.32
N SER A 136 -6.42 14.48 7.49
CA SER A 136 -6.03 15.68 8.21
C SER A 136 -4.93 16.43 7.43
N PRO A 137 -5.08 17.74 7.18
CA PRO A 137 -4.04 18.54 6.54
C PRO A 137 -2.78 18.70 7.41
N ASN A 138 -2.84 18.28 8.68
CA ASN A 138 -1.73 18.29 9.63
C ASN A 138 -1.00 16.94 9.70
N SER A 139 -1.46 15.93 8.96
CA SER A 139 -0.86 14.60 8.94
C SER A 139 -0.18 14.35 7.59
N PRO A 140 1.11 13.92 7.57
CA PRO A 140 1.81 13.64 6.32
C PRO A 140 1.11 12.51 5.55
N ILE A 141 1.00 12.66 4.22
CA ILE A 141 0.27 11.70 3.37
C ILE A 141 0.96 10.32 3.33
N SER A 142 2.30 10.30 3.40
CA SER A 142 3.10 9.06 3.44
C SER A 142 3.33 8.50 4.85
N MET A 143 2.83 9.18 5.89
CA MET A 143 3.17 8.91 7.30
C MET A 143 4.65 9.05 7.65
N VAL A 144 5.48 9.56 6.74
CA VAL A 144 6.92 9.80 6.97
C VAL A 144 7.13 11.16 7.60
N ILE A 145 7.95 11.22 8.66
CA ILE A 145 8.37 12.48 9.28
C ILE A 145 9.18 13.29 8.27
N GLY A 146 8.82 14.56 8.07
CA GLY A 146 9.45 15.46 7.10
C GLY A 146 8.76 15.51 5.73
N ASP A 147 7.74 14.69 5.49
CA ASP A 147 6.88 14.86 4.31
C ASP A 147 5.91 16.03 4.54
N GLU A 148 6.18 17.17 3.89
CA GLU A 148 5.39 18.40 4.05
C GLU A 148 4.14 18.47 3.16
N ARG A 149 3.87 17.43 2.35
CA ARG A 149 2.71 17.43 1.45
C ARG A 149 1.41 17.41 2.26
N LYS A 150 0.54 18.38 1.98
CA LYS A 150 -0.78 18.52 2.60
C LYS A 150 -1.88 18.25 1.59
N THR A 151 -2.86 17.47 2.00
CA THR A 151 -4.04 17.13 1.18
C THR A 151 -5.26 16.97 2.09
N LYS A 152 -6.45 17.21 1.53
CA LYS A 152 -7.72 16.98 2.21
C LYS A 152 -8.16 15.51 2.14
N TYR A 153 -7.50 14.71 1.29
CA TYR A 153 -7.84 13.32 1.03
C TYR A 153 -6.59 12.46 0.93
N ASN A 154 -6.67 11.22 1.37
CA ASN A 154 -5.61 10.22 1.25
C ASN A 154 -6.18 8.89 0.73
N ILE A 155 -5.33 8.10 0.08
CA ILE A 155 -5.63 6.74 -0.39
C ILE A 155 -4.89 5.78 0.52
N ILE A 156 -5.63 4.97 1.26
CA ILE A 156 -5.07 3.98 2.18
C ILE A 156 -5.81 2.65 2.10
N SER A 157 -5.10 1.60 2.51
CA SER A 157 -5.57 0.22 2.49
C SER A 157 -5.61 -0.35 3.92
N GLY A 158 -6.61 -1.17 4.21
CA GLY A 158 -6.74 -1.86 5.49
C GLY A 158 -8.14 -2.43 5.73
N THR A 159 -8.24 -3.41 6.63
CA THR A 159 -9.53 -3.85 7.16
C THR A 159 -10.22 -2.72 7.94
N SER A 160 -9.44 -1.78 8.49
CA SER A 160 -9.91 -0.49 9.03
C SER A 160 -10.67 0.36 8.01
N MET A 161 -10.43 0.20 6.71
CA MET A 161 -11.15 0.89 5.63
C MET A 161 -12.36 0.08 5.15
N ALA A 162 -12.32 -1.25 5.25
CA ALA A 162 -13.48 -2.12 5.01
C ALA A 162 -14.57 -1.95 6.09
N CYS A 163 -14.17 -1.83 7.36
CA CYS A 163 -15.07 -1.68 8.51
C CYS A 163 -16.12 -0.55 8.37
N PRO A 164 -15.75 0.70 7.99
CA PRO A 164 -16.73 1.77 7.86
C PRO A 164 -17.73 1.54 6.70
N HIS A 165 -17.36 0.81 5.64
CA HIS A 165 -18.31 0.43 4.60
C HIS A 165 -19.41 -0.48 5.15
N VAL A 166 -19.03 -1.52 5.91
CA VAL A 166 -20.00 -2.42 6.55
C VAL A 166 -20.83 -1.68 7.62
N THR A 167 -20.21 -0.74 8.33
CA THR A 167 -20.90 0.11 9.31
C THR A 167 -21.97 0.97 8.64
N ALA A 168 -21.68 1.57 7.49
CA ALA A 168 -22.65 2.34 6.71
C ALA A 168 -23.81 1.45 6.24
N VAL A 169 -23.54 0.25 5.74
CA VAL A 169 -24.58 -0.72 5.34
C VAL A 169 -25.45 -1.10 6.55
N ALA A 170 -24.84 -1.41 7.70
CA ALA A 170 -25.57 -1.76 8.92
C ALA A 170 -26.46 -0.61 9.42
N ALA A 171 -25.95 0.62 9.41
CA ALA A 171 -26.72 1.81 9.77
C ALA A 171 -27.88 2.06 8.79
N TYR A 172 -27.64 1.86 7.49
CA TYR A 172 -28.67 1.97 6.45
C TYR A 172 -29.79 0.95 6.67
N VAL A 173 -29.46 -0.34 6.88
CA VAL A 173 -30.44 -1.38 7.22
C VAL A 173 -31.21 -1.02 8.50
N LYS A 174 -30.51 -0.56 9.55
CA LYS A 174 -31.14 -0.14 10.81
C LYS A 174 -32.13 1.01 10.62
N SER A 175 -31.88 1.93 9.68
CA SER A 175 -32.78 3.06 9.44
C SER A 175 -34.16 2.64 8.90
N PHE A 176 -34.24 1.53 8.17
CA PHE A 176 -35.50 0.95 7.69
C PHE A 176 -36.07 -0.10 8.63
N HIS A 177 -35.23 -0.66 9.50
CA HIS A 177 -35.60 -1.67 10.50
C HIS A 177 -35.15 -1.25 11.91
N PRO A 178 -35.71 -0.18 12.48
CA PRO A 178 -35.26 0.40 13.75
C PRO A 178 -35.42 -0.55 14.94
N ASP A 179 -36.25 -1.59 14.82
CA ASP A 179 -36.49 -2.57 15.89
C ASP A 179 -35.59 -3.82 15.77
N TRP A 180 -34.88 -3.99 14.66
CA TRP A 180 -34.01 -5.16 14.46
C TRP A 180 -32.83 -5.16 15.44
N SER A 181 -32.54 -6.33 15.98
CA SER A 181 -31.37 -6.54 16.83
C SER A 181 -30.07 -6.48 16.03
N PRO A 182 -28.91 -6.25 16.66
CA PRO A 182 -27.61 -6.33 15.98
C PRO A 182 -27.40 -7.68 15.27
N ALA A 183 -27.89 -8.78 15.86
CA ALA A 183 -27.79 -10.11 15.26
C ALA A 183 -28.65 -10.23 13.99
N ALA A 184 -29.85 -9.66 13.96
CA ALA A 184 -30.71 -9.65 12.77
C ALA A 184 -30.08 -8.84 11.62
N ILE A 185 -29.49 -7.68 11.93
CA ILE A 185 -28.79 -6.84 10.95
C ILE A 185 -27.55 -7.56 10.41
N LYS A 186 -26.74 -8.14 11.29
CA LYS A 186 -25.59 -8.97 10.89
C LYS A 186 -26.04 -10.13 9.99
N SER A 187 -27.10 -10.84 10.37
CA SER A 187 -27.66 -11.95 9.59
C SER A 187 -28.04 -11.49 8.20
N ALA A 188 -28.80 -10.40 8.08
CA ALA A 188 -29.23 -9.88 6.79
C ALA A 188 -28.03 -9.56 5.88
N ILE A 189 -27.01 -8.88 6.41
CA ILE A 189 -25.80 -8.55 5.63
C ILE A 189 -25.05 -9.80 5.18
N MET A 190 -24.89 -10.79 6.07
CA MET A 190 -24.15 -12.02 5.75
C MET A 190 -24.88 -12.90 4.76
N THR A 191 -26.20 -13.08 4.91
CA THR A 191 -26.97 -14.00 4.05
C THR A 191 -27.30 -13.43 2.67
N THR A 192 -27.00 -12.15 2.42
CA THR A 192 -27.16 -11.49 1.12
C THR A 192 -25.86 -10.97 0.52
N GLY A 193 -24.70 -11.28 1.12
CA GLY A 193 -23.39 -10.96 0.56
C GLY A 193 -23.07 -11.82 -0.68
N ASN A 194 -22.31 -11.28 -1.63
CA ASN A 194 -21.84 -11.97 -2.85
C ASN A 194 -20.31 -12.02 -2.89
#